data_AF-A0A4R9BRF5-F1
#
_entry.id   AF-A0A4R9BRF5-F1
#
_cell.length_a   1.000
_cell.length_b   1.000
_cell.length_c   1.000
_cell.angle_alpha   90.00
_cell.angle_beta   90.00
_cell.angle_gamma   90.00
#
_symmetry.space_group_name_H-M   'P 1'
#
loop_
_entity.id
_entity.type
_entity.pdbx_description
1 polymer ?
#
loop_
_entity_poly.entity_id
_entity_poly.type
_entity_poly.pdbx_seq_one_letter_code
_entity_poly.pdbx_strand_id
1 'polypeptide(L)' 'MRETQIFQGILTLIGIAFVVAGIGYLSTSTPLGIFGTVGGLLIIAGAVKMAVRKKRAQERR' A
#
# COMPACT_ATOMS: atom_id res chain seq x y z
N MET A 1 -12.39 15.89 -4.43
CA MET A 1 -11.87 14.65 -5.09
C MET A 1 -10.36 14.61 -5.23
N ARG A 2 -9.66 15.75 -5.44
CA ARG A 2 -8.19 15.82 -5.57
C ARG A 2 -7.44 15.34 -4.31
N GLU A 3 -7.88 15.74 -3.11
CA GLU A 3 -7.26 15.29 -1.85
C GLU A 3 -7.28 13.77 -1.68
N THR A 4 -8.37 13.10 -2.07
CA THR A 4 -8.47 11.64 -1.96
C THR A 4 -7.48 10.92 -2.89
N GLN A 5 -7.19 11.50 -4.07
CA GLN A 5 -6.20 10.94 -5.01
C GLN A 5 -4.78 11.15 -4.51
N ILE A 6 -4.49 12.34 -3.95
CA ILE A 6 -3.19 12.65 -3.34
C ILE A 6 -2.93 11.71 -2.16
N PHE A 7 -3.92 11.50 -1.28
CA PHE A 7 -3.80 10.57 -0.15
C PHE A 7 -3.55 9.13 -0.60
N GLN A 8 -4.25 8.64 -1.62
CA GLN A 8 -4.00 7.29 -2.16
C GLN A 8 -2.61 7.18 -2.78
N GLY A 9 -2.14 8.22 -3.48
CA GLY A 9 -0.79 8.26 -4.04
C GLY A 9 0.28 8.17 -2.96
N ILE A 10 0.16 8.98 -1.90
CA ILE A 10 1.07 8.96 -0.75
C ILE A 10 1.02 7.60 -0.04
N LEU A 11 -0.17 7.04 0.21
CA LEU A 11 -0.30 5.71 0.83
C LEU A 11 0.39 4.62 0.02
N THR A 12 0.25 4.67 -1.31
CA THR A 12 0.86 3.70 -2.21
C THR A 12 2.39 3.83 -2.19
N LEU A 13 2.92 5.06 -2.20
CA LEU A 13 4.35 5.33 -2.05
C LEU A 13 4.90 4.81 -0.71
N ILE A 14 4.18 5.03 0.40
CA ILE A 14 4.54 4.51 1.72
C ILE A 14 4.55 2.98 1.70
N GLY A 15 3.54 2.34 1.10
CA GLY A 15 3.46 0.89 0.95
C GLY A 15 4.65 0.31 0.18
N ILE A 16 5.04 0.95 -0.93
CA ILE A 16 6.22 0.56 -1.73
C ILE A 16 7.50 0.70 -0.91
N ALA A 17 7.68 1.83 -0.21
CA ALA A 17 8.85 2.05 0.65
C ALA A 17 8.97 0.99 1.74
N PHE A 18 7.86 0.58 2.36
CA PHE A 18 7.81 -0.51 3.33
C PHE A 18 8.19 -1.87 2.73
N VAL A 19 7.72 -2.17 1.51
CA VAL A 19 8.11 -3.41 0.81
C VAL A 19 9.60 -3.42 0.51
N VAL A 20 10.15 -2.32 -0.03
CA VAL A 20 11.58 -2.19 -0.36
C VAL A 20 12.43 -2.29 0.89
N ALA A 21 12.05 -1.59 1.97
CA ALA A 21 12.72 -1.68 3.26
C ALA A 21 12.65 -3.11 3.83
N GLY A 22 11.48 -3.76 3.78
CA GLY A 22 11.32 -5.14 4.24
C GLY A 22 12.20 -6.13 3.47
N ILE A 23 12.30 -5.98 2.15
CA ILE A 23 13.20 -6.80 1.32
C ILE A 23 14.67 -6.54 1.69
N GLY A 24 15.06 -5.29 1.93
CA GLY A 24 16.41 -4.97 2.40
C GLY A 24 16.71 -5.59 3.78
N TYR A 25 15.74 -5.57 4.68
CA TYR A 25 15.88 -6.11 6.04
C TYR A 25 15.80 -7.63 6.12
N LEU A 26 15.30 -8.34 5.09
CA LEU A 26 15.29 -9.80 5.04
C LEU A 26 16.70 -10.42 5.18
N SER A 27 17.73 -9.69 4.74
CA SER A 27 19.14 -10.13 4.86
C SER A 27 19.76 -9.87 6.24
N THR A 28 19.22 -8.92 7.00
CA THR A 28 19.78 -8.49 8.29
C THR A 28 19.00 -9.05 9.48
N SER A 29 17.67 -8.98 9.40
CA SER A 29 16.73 -9.42 10.44
C SER A 29 15.45 -9.92 9.79
N THR A 30 15.35 -11.22 9.58
CA THR A 30 14.20 -11.90 8.96
C THR A 30 12.84 -11.47 9.54
N PRO A 31 12.67 -11.30 10.87
CA PRO A 31 11.39 -10.89 11.44
C PRO A 31 10.98 -9.48 10.98
N LEU A 32 11.90 -8.52 11.04
CA LEU A 32 11.66 -7.13 10.62
C LEU A 32 11.41 -7.04 9.11
N GLY A 33 12.14 -7.85 8.33
CA GLY A 33 11.92 -7.96 6.90
C GLY A 33 10.51 -8.43 6.56
N ILE A 34 10.05 -9.52 7.19
CA ILE A 34 8.70 -10.05 6.98
C ILE A 34 7.63 -9.03 7.40
N PHE A 35 7.76 -8.40 8.57
CA PHE A 35 6.81 -7.37 9.01
C PHE A 35 6.76 -6.18 8.03
N GLY A 36 7.91 -5.73 7.53
CA GLY A 36 7.98 -4.66 6.54
C GLY A 36 7.33 -5.02 5.21
N THR A 37 7.66 -6.19 4.67
CA THR A 37 7.14 -6.66 3.37
C THR A 37 5.64 -6.96 3.44
N VAL A 38 5.18 -7.68 4.47
CA VAL A 38 3.76 -8.01 4.65
C VAL A 38 2.94 -6.75 4.96
N GLY A 39 3.46 -5.87 5.83
CA GLY A 39 2.82 -4.58 6.14
C GLY A 39 2.69 -3.70 4.90
N GLY A 40 3.75 -3.58 4.09
CA GLY A 40 3.74 -2.82 2.84
C GLY A 40 2.74 -3.38 1.82
N LEU A 41 2.66 -4.71 1.68
CA LEU A 41 1.67 -5.37 0.82
C LEU A 41 0.22 -5.11 1.26
N LEU A 42 -0.05 -5.11 2.57
CA LEU A 42 -1.37 -4.81 3.10
C LEU A 42 -1.81 -3.36 2.82
N ILE A 43 -0.88 -2.41 2.91
CA ILE A 43 -1.14 -0.99 2.57
C ILE A 43 -1.50 -0.86 1.09
N ILE A 44 -0.74 -1.50 0.20
CA ILE A 44 -1.00 -1.50 -1.25
C ILE A 44 -2.37 -2.15 -1.53
N ALA A 45 -2.67 -3.31 -0.93
CA ALA A 45 -3.94 -4.00 -1.10
C ALA A 45 -5.13 -3.14 -0.63
N GLY A 46 -4.97 -2.43 0.50
CA GLY A 46 -5.96 -1.47 1.01
C GLY A 46 -6.22 -0.31 0.03
N ALA A 47 -5.15 0.29 -0.49
CA ALA A 47 -5.23 1.37 -1.46
C ALA A 47 -5.94 0.93 -2.76
N VAL A 48 -5.60 -0.26 -3.28
CA VAL A 48 -6.22 -0.85 -4.47
C VAL A 48 -7.69 -1.16 -4.21
N LYS A 49 -8.04 -1.80 -3.08
CA LYS A 49 -9.43 -2.10 -2.73
C LYS A 49 -10.29 -0.82 -2.66
N MET A 50 -9.74 0.25 -2.10
CA MET A 50 -10.42 1.53 -2.02
C MET A 50 -10.63 2.15 -3.41
N ALA A 51 -9.62 2.08 -4.29
CA ALA A 51 -9.76 2.52 -5.68
C ALA A 51 -10.82 1.73 -6.46
N VAL A 52 -10.84 0.40 -6.31
CA VAL A 52 -11.84 -0.49 -6.93
C VAL A 52 -13.24 -0.20 -6.39
N ARG A 53 -13.41 -0.02 -5.08
CA ARG A 53 -14.70 0.37 -4.49
C ARG A 53 -15.17 1.72 -5.03
N LYS A 54 -14.28 2.69 -5.18
CA LYS A 54 -14.59 4.02 -5.71
C LYS A 54 -15.06 3.93 -7.17
N LYS A 55 -14.35 3.15 -8.01
CA LYS A 55 -14.78 2.87 -9.38
C LYS A 55 -16.17 2.23 -9.43
N ARG A 56 -16.41 1.15 -8.66
CA ARG A 56 -17.72 0.49 -8.63
C ARG A 56 -18.85 1.38 -8.12
N ALA A 57 -18.58 2.26 -7.16
CA ALA A 57 -19.57 3.22 -6.67
C ALA A 57 -19.88 4.32 -7.70
N GLN A 58 -18.90 4.68 -8.53
CA GLN A 58 -19.07 5.64 -9.61
C GLN A 58 -19.77 5.03 -10.83
N GLU A 59 -19.63 3.71 -11.05
CA GLU A 59 -20.26 2.93 -12.13
C GLU A 59 -21.72 2.52 -11.81
N ARG A 60 -22.12 2.59 -10.54
CA ARG A 60 -23.51 2.37 -10.08
C ARG A 60 -24.37 3.64 -10.04
N ARG A 61 -23.81 4.80 -10.37
CA ARG A 61 -24.52 6.08 -10.52
C ARG A 61 -24.61 6.44 -11.98
#